data_AF-A0A2G9YRT3-F1
#
_entry.id   AF-A0A2G9YRT3-F1
#
_cell.length_a   1.000
_cell.length_b   1.000
_cell.length_c   1.000
_cell.angle_alpha   90.00
_cell.angle_beta   90.00
_cell.angle_gamma   90.00
#
_symmetry.space_group_name_H-M   'P 1'
#
loop_
_entity.id
_entity.type
_entity.pdbx_description
1 polymer ?
#
loop_
_entity_poly.entity_id
_entity_poly.type
_entity_poly.pdbx_seq_one_letter_code
_entity_poly.pdbx_strand_id
1 'polypeptide(L)'
;MNNSTDSIKNDKFEISCRTINTILSYVRQEGKDVKNLIENLPCDEKYLCDTNNWISRAVENEIFRRLVVMFDDEKILYKIALASEKLHSLGFLDYIARLIGNPQFILKQAAKLNTYFTKIHDLEIIKCEAANATIRYTIKPEYSMTSHDCYYTSGILTVLPRIWGSEPAKIWEEACAVPIHKKGMINGKFYAVSEDGYVSEHDTIKEKAGRDEAKVIGKINAEGTFKLGNTIYGAGNCLYHISWYPKRMWIKKVFYDCFTKPKVLEATIEEMQRENDIIEKKYVELFIKNLELQKHYVDTINAFIRAIDAKDHYTENHSINVSQIAEIIAKELSLGPDKVDTIKQACKLHDLGKIGIKDSILLKPDKLTNEEWEEIKKHPILGAEIIKPLTFLSEVALLIRQDHERWDGKGYPDGLREGQIDIGARVIMLADSYDAMTSGRLYRKKLTKTEALEEIKKNTGTQFDPNIVEIFLKIMQEDRIG
;
A
#
# COMPACT_ATOMS: atom_id res chain seq x y z
N MET A 1 -5.88 -34.34 -0.04
CA MET A 1 -7.02 -33.99 0.83
C MET A 1 -6.85 -32.53 1.23
N ASN A 2 -7.84 -31.73 0.84
CA ASN A 2 -7.96 -30.28 0.95
C ASN A 2 -7.67 -29.77 2.38
N ASN A 3 -6.96 -28.64 2.51
CA ASN A 3 -7.14 -27.66 3.59
C ASN A 3 -6.20 -26.42 3.56
N SER A 4 -5.44 -26.13 2.49
CA SER A 4 -4.59 -24.92 2.45
C SER A 4 -5.18 -23.72 1.69
N THR A 5 -6.30 -23.89 0.98
CA THR A 5 -6.90 -22.84 0.13
C THR A 5 -8.07 -22.09 0.79
N ASP A 6 -8.65 -22.62 1.86
CA ASP A 6 -9.82 -22.01 2.52
C ASP A 6 -9.46 -20.95 3.58
N SER A 7 -8.19 -20.85 4.00
CA SER A 7 -7.76 -19.84 4.99
C SER A 7 -7.45 -18.47 4.39
N ILE A 8 -7.39 -18.34 3.05
CA ILE A 8 -6.96 -17.10 2.36
C ILE A 8 -8.17 -16.21 1.98
N LYS A 9 -9.41 -16.73 2.03
CA LYS A 9 -10.60 -16.00 1.57
C LYS A 9 -11.23 -15.05 2.61
N ASN A 10 -10.77 -15.05 3.86
CA ASN A 10 -11.23 -14.13 4.92
C ASN A 10 -10.19 -13.06 5.28
N ASP A 11 -9.23 -12.83 4.39
CA ASP A 11 -8.05 -12.03 4.67
C ASP A 11 -8.39 -10.55 4.83
N LYS A 12 -8.28 -10.06 6.06
CA LYS A 12 -8.30 -8.63 6.36
C LYS A 12 -7.02 -7.99 5.81
N PHE A 13 -7.18 -6.93 5.01
CA PHE A 13 -6.04 -6.14 4.51
C PHE A 13 -5.46 -5.27 5.62
N GLU A 14 -4.22 -5.56 5.99
CA GLU A 14 -3.62 -5.12 7.26
C GLU A 14 -2.22 -4.53 7.12
N ILE A 15 -1.55 -4.72 5.98
CA ILE A 15 -0.16 -4.31 5.77
C ILE A 15 -0.03 -3.60 4.43
N SER A 16 0.65 -2.46 4.41
CA SER A 16 0.93 -1.73 3.17
C SER A 16 1.93 -2.48 2.26
N CYS A 17 1.72 -2.42 0.95
CA CYS A 17 2.63 -2.95 -0.07
C CYS A 17 4.02 -2.27 -0.10
N ARG A 18 4.28 -1.23 0.71
CA ARG A 18 5.60 -0.55 0.78
C ARG A 18 6.75 -1.49 1.12
N THR A 19 6.56 -2.36 2.11
CA THR A 19 7.53 -3.39 2.47
C THR A 19 7.77 -4.35 1.32
N ILE A 20 6.68 -4.80 0.67
CA ILE A 20 6.78 -5.72 -0.46
C ILE A 20 7.48 -5.08 -1.66
N ASN A 21 7.16 -3.83 -2.00
CA ASN A 21 7.83 -3.13 -3.09
C ASN A 21 9.35 -2.99 -2.86
N THR A 22 9.79 -2.80 -1.61
CA THR A 22 11.22 -2.84 -1.24
C THR A 22 11.83 -4.21 -1.51
N ILE A 23 11.15 -5.27 -1.07
CA ILE A 23 11.56 -6.66 -1.29
C ILE A 23 11.69 -6.94 -2.79
N LEU A 24 10.68 -6.61 -3.58
CA LEU A 24 10.69 -6.85 -5.02
C LEU A 24 11.86 -6.11 -5.69
N SER A 25 12.12 -4.88 -5.28
CA SER A 25 13.24 -4.09 -5.79
C SER A 25 14.60 -4.71 -5.44
N TYR A 26 14.76 -5.22 -4.21
CA TYR A 26 15.97 -5.94 -3.81
C TYR A 26 16.18 -7.23 -4.60
N VAL A 27 15.13 -8.04 -4.75
CA VAL A 27 15.17 -9.31 -5.51
C VAL A 27 15.64 -9.05 -6.95
N ARG A 28 15.13 -7.99 -7.59
CA ARG A 28 15.56 -7.57 -8.93
C ARG A 28 17.03 -7.15 -8.98
N GLN A 29 17.50 -6.39 -8.00
CA GLN A 29 18.91 -5.97 -7.93
C GLN A 29 19.88 -7.14 -7.79
N GLU A 30 19.47 -8.19 -7.08
CA GLU A 30 20.24 -9.42 -6.93
C GLU A 30 20.11 -10.37 -8.15
N GLY A 31 19.43 -9.94 -9.22
CA GLY A 31 19.28 -10.69 -10.46
C GLY A 31 18.38 -11.93 -10.35
N LYS A 32 17.52 -12.00 -9.32
CA LYS A 32 16.59 -13.11 -9.11
C LYS A 32 15.21 -12.80 -9.69
N ASP A 33 14.50 -13.85 -10.08
CA ASP A 33 13.16 -13.74 -10.67
C ASP A 33 12.09 -13.51 -9.60
N VAL A 34 11.43 -12.35 -9.68
CA VAL A 34 10.30 -11.96 -8.82
C VAL A 34 9.10 -12.89 -9.01
N LYS A 35 8.92 -13.48 -10.20
CA LYS A 35 7.78 -14.35 -10.50
C LYS A 35 7.69 -15.53 -9.55
N ASN A 36 8.84 -16.14 -9.22
CA ASN A 36 8.93 -17.26 -8.26
C ASN A 36 8.54 -16.85 -6.84
N LEU A 37 8.70 -15.56 -6.50
CA LEU A 37 8.33 -15.05 -5.19
C LEU A 37 6.82 -14.90 -5.05
N ILE A 38 6.14 -14.47 -6.10
CA ILE A 38 4.72 -14.08 -6.07
C ILE A 38 3.77 -15.10 -6.70
N GLU A 39 4.30 -16.20 -7.23
CA GLU A 39 3.50 -17.22 -7.91
C GLU A 39 2.36 -17.76 -7.01
N ASN A 40 1.15 -17.90 -7.57
CA ASN A 40 -0.04 -18.38 -6.85
C ASN A 40 -0.46 -17.55 -5.63
N LEU A 41 0.04 -16.32 -5.47
CA LEU A 41 -0.51 -15.35 -4.52
C LEU A 41 -1.80 -14.74 -5.09
N PRO A 42 -2.72 -14.25 -4.23
CA PRO A 42 -3.98 -13.64 -4.66
C PRO A 42 -3.80 -12.26 -5.32
N CYS A 43 -2.57 -11.78 -5.48
CA CYS A 43 -2.23 -10.48 -6.05
C CYS A 43 -1.03 -10.61 -7.00
N ASP A 44 -1.04 -9.79 -8.06
CA ASP A 44 0.00 -9.78 -9.07
C ASP A 44 1.14 -8.79 -8.73
N GLU A 45 2.21 -8.81 -9.53
CA GLU A 45 3.38 -7.95 -9.31
C GLU A 45 3.02 -6.46 -9.34
N LYS A 46 2.10 -6.10 -10.22
CA LYS A 46 1.64 -4.72 -10.41
C LYS A 46 0.91 -4.22 -9.17
N TYR A 47 0.04 -5.03 -8.59
CA TYR A 47 -0.64 -4.74 -7.33
C TYR A 47 0.36 -4.58 -6.17
N LEU A 48 1.38 -5.44 -6.11
CA LEU A 48 2.41 -5.42 -5.06
C LEU A 48 3.42 -4.26 -5.19
N CYS A 49 3.62 -3.73 -6.41
CA CYS A 49 4.48 -2.56 -6.64
C CYS A 49 3.81 -1.23 -6.29
N ASP A 50 2.47 -1.17 -6.25
CA ASP A 50 1.75 0.03 -5.85
C ASP A 50 1.74 0.18 -4.32
N THR A 51 2.51 1.14 -3.82
CA THR A 51 2.70 1.37 -2.38
C THR A 51 1.45 1.82 -1.62
N ASN A 52 0.37 2.19 -2.33
CA ASN A 52 -0.92 2.54 -1.72
C ASN A 52 -1.80 1.31 -1.48
N ASN A 53 -1.48 0.17 -2.09
CA ASN A 53 -2.19 -1.07 -1.88
C ASN A 53 -1.85 -1.69 -0.53
N TRP A 54 -2.76 -2.55 -0.08
CA TRP A 54 -2.64 -3.30 1.16
C TRP A 54 -2.76 -4.79 0.85
N ILE A 55 -2.03 -5.60 1.60
CA ILE A 55 -2.10 -7.06 1.58
C ILE A 55 -2.46 -7.61 2.94
N SER A 56 -2.86 -8.87 2.96
CA SER A 56 -3.09 -9.60 4.20
C SER A 56 -1.79 -10.03 4.84
N ARG A 57 -1.88 -10.30 6.14
CA ARG A 57 -0.76 -10.90 6.88
C ARG A 57 -0.33 -12.26 6.31
N ALA A 58 -1.27 -13.05 5.81
CA ALA A 58 -0.97 -14.36 5.23
C ALA A 58 -0.09 -14.24 3.97
N VAL A 59 -0.40 -13.27 3.11
CA VAL A 59 0.37 -12.98 1.89
C VAL A 59 1.80 -12.56 2.23
N GLU A 60 1.98 -11.63 3.19
CA GLU A 60 3.31 -11.18 3.60
C GLU A 60 4.16 -12.34 4.15
N ASN A 61 3.59 -13.14 5.05
CA ASN A 61 4.29 -14.28 5.66
C ASN A 61 4.77 -15.29 4.60
N GLU A 62 3.95 -15.54 3.58
CA GLU A 62 4.31 -16.46 2.49
C GLU A 62 5.43 -15.87 1.62
N ILE A 63 5.42 -14.57 1.33
CA ILE A 63 6.52 -13.88 0.65
C ILE A 63 7.81 -13.99 1.46
N PHE A 64 7.76 -13.72 2.77
CA PHE A 64 8.92 -13.82 3.66
C PHE A 64 9.52 -15.23 3.67
N ARG A 65 8.68 -16.26 3.78
CA ARG A 65 9.12 -17.66 3.74
C ARG A 65 9.81 -18.00 2.42
N ARG A 66 9.26 -17.55 1.30
CA ARG A 66 9.83 -17.79 -0.03
C ARG A 66 11.14 -17.06 -0.25
N LEU A 67 11.34 -15.87 0.33
CA LEU A 67 12.62 -15.17 0.28
C LEU A 67 13.74 -15.97 0.95
N VAL A 68 13.48 -16.51 2.14
CA VAL A 68 14.47 -17.32 2.86
C VAL A 68 14.91 -18.52 2.01
N VAL A 69 13.95 -19.21 1.38
CA VAL A 69 14.25 -20.34 0.48
C VAL A 69 15.00 -19.87 -0.77
N MET A 70 14.57 -18.76 -1.37
CA MET A 70 15.16 -18.22 -2.60
C MET A 70 16.61 -17.80 -2.43
N PHE A 71 16.99 -17.29 -1.25
CA PHE A 71 18.33 -16.81 -0.94
C PHE A 71 19.17 -17.79 -0.11
N ASP A 72 18.55 -18.88 0.37
CA ASP A 72 19.15 -19.83 1.33
C ASP A 72 19.78 -19.11 2.54
N ASP A 73 19.04 -18.13 3.08
CA ASP A 73 19.54 -17.24 4.14
C ASP A 73 18.39 -16.79 5.06
N GLU A 74 18.38 -17.28 6.29
CA GLU A 74 17.40 -16.89 7.31
C GLU A 74 17.43 -15.40 7.67
N LYS A 75 18.57 -14.72 7.44
CA LYS A 75 18.75 -13.29 7.72
C LYS A 75 18.53 -12.41 6.48
N ILE A 76 17.99 -12.96 5.39
CA ILE A 76 17.78 -12.19 4.15
C ILE A 76 16.89 -10.97 4.38
N LEU A 77 15.87 -11.07 5.22
CA LEU A 77 14.98 -9.96 5.54
C LEU A 77 15.69 -8.82 6.27
N TYR A 78 16.65 -9.14 7.14
CA TYR A 78 17.52 -8.12 7.73
C TYR A 78 18.34 -7.40 6.65
N LYS A 79 18.93 -8.15 5.71
CA LYS A 79 19.71 -7.58 4.59
C LYS A 79 18.86 -6.71 3.66
N ILE A 80 17.65 -7.16 3.33
CA ILE A 80 16.67 -6.39 2.53
C ILE A 80 16.30 -5.11 3.26
N ALA A 81 15.99 -5.20 4.55
CA ALA A 81 15.69 -4.03 5.37
C ALA A 81 16.89 -3.06 5.44
N LEU A 82 18.14 -3.54 5.50
CA LEU A 82 19.32 -2.69 5.38
C LEU A 82 19.43 -2.02 4.00
N ALA A 83 19.05 -2.73 2.93
CA ALA A 83 19.08 -2.22 1.57
C ALA A 83 18.00 -1.17 1.29
N SER A 84 16.96 -1.09 2.12
CA SER A 84 15.87 -0.10 1.99
C SER A 84 16.37 1.36 1.94
N GLU A 85 17.50 1.64 2.60
CA GLU A 85 18.21 2.93 2.52
C GLU A 85 18.70 3.22 1.09
N LYS A 86 19.46 2.28 0.51
CA LYS A 86 20.07 2.41 -0.82
C LYS A 86 19.04 2.38 -1.94
N LEU A 87 17.94 1.69 -1.71
CA LEU A 87 16.81 1.57 -2.63
C LEU A 87 15.90 2.81 -2.60
N HIS A 88 16.18 3.81 -1.75
CA HIS A 88 15.30 4.95 -1.47
C HIS A 88 13.86 4.52 -1.11
N SER A 89 13.70 3.30 -0.61
CA SER A 89 12.40 2.64 -0.46
C SER A 89 11.81 2.82 0.93
N LEU A 90 12.60 3.37 1.87
CA LEU A 90 12.09 4.07 3.06
C LEU A 90 11.19 5.25 2.68
N GLY A 91 11.30 5.73 1.44
CA GLY A 91 10.45 6.71 0.80
C GLY A 91 10.28 7.95 1.65
N PHE A 92 9.12 8.04 2.28
CA PHE A 92 8.72 9.16 3.10
C PHE A 92 9.56 9.32 4.40
N LEU A 93 10.00 8.21 5.02
CA LEU A 93 10.88 8.25 6.20
C LEU A 93 12.26 8.83 5.85
N ASP A 94 12.76 8.56 4.64
CA ASP A 94 14.03 9.15 4.15
C ASP A 94 13.89 10.67 3.97
N TYR A 95 12.77 11.13 3.41
CA TYR A 95 12.47 12.56 3.24
C TYR A 95 12.32 13.29 4.59
N ILE A 96 11.54 12.76 5.54
CA ILE A 96 11.39 13.39 6.85
C ILE A 96 12.67 13.36 7.66
N ALA A 97 13.38 12.23 7.69
CA ALA A 97 14.57 12.13 8.50
C ALA A 97 15.63 13.14 8.00
N ARG A 98 15.82 13.28 6.67
CA ARG A 98 16.72 14.31 6.10
C ARG A 98 16.34 15.75 6.49
N LEU A 99 15.06 16.04 6.74
CA LEU A 99 14.56 17.38 7.08
C LEU A 99 14.61 17.71 8.57
N ILE A 100 14.47 16.70 9.45
CA ILE A 100 14.35 16.88 10.91
C ILE A 100 15.70 16.83 11.63
N GLY A 101 16.74 16.21 11.05
CA GLY A 101 18.10 16.33 11.57
C GLY A 101 18.45 15.57 12.87
N ASN A 102 17.50 14.88 13.54
CA ASN A 102 17.76 14.15 14.79
C ASN A 102 17.09 12.75 14.87
N PRO A 103 17.85 11.65 15.03
CA PRO A 103 17.33 10.29 15.21
C PRO A 103 16.37 10.12 16.38
N GLN A 104 16.60 10.83 17.49
CA GLN A 104 15.78 10.76 18.70
C GLN A 104 14.31 11.14 18.40
N PHE A 105 14.12 12.12 17.53
CA PHE A 105 12.80 12.64 17.22
C PHE A 105 12.00 11.67 16.34
N ILE A 106 12.62 11.08 15.30
CA ILE A 106 11.92 10.08 14.47
C ILE A 106 11.55 8.85 15.28
N LEU A 107 12.42 8.41 16.19
CA LEU A 107 12.09 7.30 17.07
C LEU A 107 10.89 7.65 17.96
N LYS A 108 10.85 8.84 18.56
CA LYS A 108 9.68 9.32 19.31
C LYS A 108 8.38 9.37 18.49
N GLN A 109 8.47 9.59 17.17
CA GLN A 109 7.31 9.58 16.27
C GLN A 109 7.02 8.21 15.63
N ALA A 110 7.94 7.25 15.71
CA ALA A 110 7.83 5.95 15.05
C ALA A 110 6.54 5.22 15.48
N ALA A 111 6.19 5.30 16.76
CA ALA A 111 4.93 4.79 17.31
C ALA A 111 3.68 5.33 16.58
N LYS A 112 3.66 6.64 16.31
CA LYS A 112 2.53 7.33 15.67
C LYS A 112 2.49 7.09 14.16
N LEU A 113 3.66 6.98 13.53
CA LEU A 113 3.78 6.69 12.10
C LEU A 113 3.47 5.22 11.79
N ASN A 114 3.77 4.30 12.72
CA ASN A 114 3.56 2.87 12.58
C ASN A 114 2.13 2.52 12.14
N THR A 115 1.12 3.14 12.76
CA THR A 115 -0.30 2.85 12.49
C THR A 115 -0.75 3.17 11.07
N TYR A 116 0.01 3.98 10.31
CA TYR A 116 -0.28 4.29 8.91
C TYR A 116 0.18 3.19 7.95
N PHE A 117 1.15 2.39 8.35
CA PHE A 117 1.79 1.39 7.48
C PHE A 117 1.36 -0.04 7.80
N THR A 118 0.85 -0.26 9.01
CA THR A 118 0.49 -1.57 9.54
C THR A 118 -0.66 -1.48 10.53
N LYS A 119 -1.51 -2.51 10.53
CA LYS A 119 -2.54 -2.73 11.56
C LYS A 119 -2.20 -3.87 12.51
N ILE A 120 -1.11 -4.61 12.26
CA ILE A 120 -0.80 -5.90 12.92
C ILE A 120 0.05 -5.78 14.19
N HIS A 121 0.77 -4.68 14.35
CA HIS A 121 1.70 -4.47 15.46
C HIS A 121 1.72 -3.00 15.87
N ASP A 122 2.11 -2.76 17.10
CA ASP A 122 2.33 -1.44 17.68
C ASP A 122 3.80 -1.28 18.08
N LEU A 123 4.29 -0.06 17.96
CA LEU A 123 5.62 0.35 18.40
C LEU A 123 5.47 1.31 19.56
N GLU A 124 6.13 1.01 20.68
CA GLU A 124 6.15 1.85 21.88
C GLU A 124 7.60 2.24 22.19
N ILE A 125 7.83 3.53 22.46
CA ILE A 125 9.15 4.04 22.85
C ILE A 125 9.22 4.03 24.37
N ILE A 126 9.90 3.03 24.93
CA ILE A 126 10.10 2.87 26.37
C ILE A 126 11.06 3.92 26.90
N LYS A 127 12.15 4.15 26.16
CA LYS A 127 13.20 5.10 26.52
C LYS A 127 13.83 5.66 25.25
N CYS A 128 14.13 6.95 25.21
CA CYS A 128 14.79 7.57 24.06
C CYS A 128 15.67 8.74 24.49
N GLU A 129 16.97 8.48 24.54
CA GLU A 129 18.03 9.41 24.90
C GLU A 129 18.76 9.94 23.64
N ALA A 130 19.79 10.76 23.82
CA ALA A 130 20.50 11.41 22.71
C ALA A 130 21.23 10.44 21.76
N ALA A 131 21.62 9.26 22.26
CA ALA A 131 22.43 8.28 21.51
C ALA A 131 21.92 6.85 21.64
N ASN A 132 20.80 6.63 22.33
CA ASN A 132 20.20 5.31 22.49
C ASN A 132 18.68 5.39 22.64
N ALA A 133 18.00 4.30 22.30
CA ALA A 133 16.59 4.12 22.58
C ALA A 133 16.27 2.65 22.87
N THR A 134 15.26 2.45 23.71
CA THR A 134 14.62 1.16 23.94
C THR A 134 13.22 1.21 23.35
N ILE A 135 12.94 0.31 22.43
CA ILE A 135 11.68 0.22 21.69
C ILE A 135 11.04 -1.12 21.98
N ARG A 136 9.78 -1.09 22.40
CA ARG A 136 8.93 -2.27 22.52
C ARG A 136 8.11 -2.39 21.23
N TYR A 137 8.21 -3.54 20.61
CA TYR A 137 7.39 -3.94 19.48
C TYR A 137 6.40 -4.99 19.97
N THR A 138 5.10 -4.74 19.80
CA THR A 138 4.04 -5.62 20.30
C THR A 138 3.14 -6.03 19.14
N ILE A 139 3.01 -7.33 18.90
CA ILE A 139 2.02 -7.84 17.95
C ILE A 139 0.64 -7.85 18.60
N LYS A 140 -0.39 -7.43 17.85
CA LYS A 140 -1.76 -7.44 18.37
C LYS A 140 -2.26 -8.88 18.57
N PRO A 141 -3.15 -9.12 19.56
CA PRO A 141 -3.52 -10.48 19.97
C PRO A 141 -4.10 -11.37 18.87
N GLU A 142 -4.65 -10.76 17.80
CA GLU A 142 -5.24 -11.48 16.68
C GLU A 142 -4.18 -12.08 15.72
N TYR A 143 -2.92 -11.69 15.84
CA TYR A 143 -1.83 -12.09 14.94
C TYR A 143 -0.70 -12.82 15.66
N SER A 144 0.09 -13.54 14.87
CA SER A 144 1.30 -14.22 15.34
C SER A 144 2.57 -13.54 14.81
N MET A 145 3.59 -13.50 15.67
CA MET A 145 4.93 -13.02 15.33
C MET A 145 5.78 -14.16 14.79
N THR A 146 6.59 -13.87 13.78
CA THR A 146 7.57 -14.79 13.20
C THR A 146 8.98 -14.25 13.41
N SER A 147 9.99 -15.10 13.31
CA SER A 147 11.40 -14.67 13.34
C SER A 147 11.72 -13.68 12.20
N HIS A 148 11.03 -13.83 11.06
CA HIS A 148 11.13 -12.93 9.91
C HIS A 148 10.77 -11.47 10.27
N ASP A 149 9.76 -11.26 11.11
CA ASP A 149 9.37 -9.93 11.58
C ASP A 149 10.47 -9.30 12.43
N CYS A 150 11.10 -10.10 13.30
CA CYS A 150 12.21 -9.62 14.12
C CYS A 150 13.38 -9.17 13.24
N TYR A 151 13.76 -10.01 12.26
CA TYR A 151 14.87 -9.69 11.35
C TYR A 151 14.61 -8.46 10.50
N TYR A 152 13.41 -8.33 9.92
CA TYR A 152 13.06 -7.17 9.11
C TYR A 152 13.05 -5.89 9.96
N THR A 153 12.37 -5.92 11.12
CA THR A 153 12.27 -4.78 12.04
C THR A 153 13.64 -4.32 12.53
N SER A 154 14.50 -5.27 12.93
CA SER A 154 15.87 -5.00 13.35
C SER A 154 16.68 -4.33 12.22
N GLY A 155 16.52 -4.77 10.98
CA GLY A 155 17.18 -4.15 9.83
C GLY A 155 16.73 -2.71 9.59
N ILE A 156 15.41 -2.43 9.67
CA ILE A 156 14.86 -1.07 9.50
C ILE A 156 15.40 -0.15 10.60
N LEU A 157 15.31 -0.58 11.86
CA LEU A 157 15.79 0.19 13.01
C LEU A 157 17.30 0.46 12.92
N THR A 158 18.07 -0.43 12.29
CA THR A 158 19.53 -0.30 12.10
C THR A 158 19.87 0.84 11.13
N VAL A 159 19.09 1.00 10.06
CA VAL A 159 19.37 2.01 9.03
C VAL A 159 18.79 3.38 9.35
N LEU A 160 17.86 3.49 10.30
CA LEU A 160 17.28 4.78 10.68
C LEU A 160 18.38 5.83 10.91
N PRO A 161 19.39 5.64 11.79
CA PRO A 161 20.45 6.61 12.01
C PRO A 161 21.24 7.06 10.76
N ARG A 162 21.35 6.19 9.75
CA ARG A 162 22.10 6.50 8.53
C ARG A 162 21.46 7.56 7.67
N ILE A 163 20.15 7.74 7.76
CA ILE A 163 19.46 8.81 7.03
C ILE A 163 20.05 10.19 7.40
N TRP A 164 20.62 10.33 8.60
CA TRP A 164 21.30 11.53 9.08
C TRP A 164 22.82 11.53 8.86
N GLY A 165 23.33 10.57 8.09
CA GLY A 165 24.75 10.37 7.83
C GLY A 165 25.56 9.97 9.07
N SER A 166 24.92 9.37 10.07
CA SER A 166 25.60 8.63 11.15
C SER A 166 25.88 7.19 10.70
N GLU A 167 26.78 6.50 11.39
CA GLU A 167 26.95 5.05 11.23
C GLU A 167 25.63 4.30 11.56
N PRO A 168 25.42 3.08 11.02
CA PRO A 168 24.30 2.24 11.42
C PRO A 168 24.14 2.16 12.92
N ALA A 169 22.90 2.08 13.37
CA ALA A 169 22.62 1.77 14.75
C ALA A 169 23.20 0.39 15.09
N LYS A 170 23.79 0.26 16.29
CA LYS A 170 24.00 -1.04 16.89
C LYS A 170 22.71 -1.44 17.58
N ILE A 171 22.17 -2.60 17.19
CA ILE A 171 20.97 -3.17 17.80
C ILE A 171 21.34 -4.43 18.56
N TRP A 172 20.83 -4.55 19.78
CA TRP A 172 20.79 -5.80 20.51
C TRP A 172 19.35 -6.07 20.94
N GLU A 173 18.97 -7.33 20.78
CA GLU A 173 17.66 -7.85 21.17
C GLU A 173 17.83 -8.50 22.55
N GLU A 174 17.19 -7.95 23.56
CA GLU A 174 17.18 -8.57 24.90
C GLU A 174 16.10 -9.63 25.03
N ALA A 175 15.03 -9.52 24.22
CA ALA A 175 13.97 -10.50 24.11
C ALA A 175 13.30 -10.35 22.74
N CYS A 176 13.53 -11.27 21.80
CA CYS A 176 12.67 -11.46 20.62
C CYS A 176 11.91 -12.77 20.79
N ALA A 177 10.60 -12.76 20.51
CA ALA A 177 9.80 -13.98 20.57
C ALA A 177 10.14 -14.89 19.39
N VAL A 178 10.44 -16.15 19.69
CA VAL A 178 9.94 -17.25 18.84
C VAL A 178 8.46 -17.41 19.22
N PRO A 179 7.52 -17.44 18.27
CA PRO A 179 6.07 -17.34 18.54
C PRO A 179 5.62 -18.30 19.63
N ILE A 180 5.06 -17.76 20.72
CA ILE A 180 4.30 -18.58 21.65
C ILE A 180 2.89 -18.03 21.77
N HIS A 181 2.17 -18.09 20.66
CA HIS A 181 0.72 -18.01 20.68
C HIS A 181 0.20 -19.09 19.72
N LYS A 182 0.04 -20.30 20.28
CA LYS A 182 -0.59 -21.55 19.79
C LYS A 182 0.28 -22.81 19.73
N LYS A 183 1.59 -22.71 19.48
CA LYS A 183 2.66 -23.72 19.63
C LYS A 183 3.87 -23.21 18.86
N GLY A 184 4.99 -22.95 19.53
CA GLY A 184 6.24 -22.51 18.89
C GLY A 184 7.30 -23.58 19.00
N MET A 185 8.10 -23.82 17.96
CA MET A 185 9.22 -24.76 18.04
C MET A 185 10.52 -24.02 18.36
N ILE A 186 11.18 -24.37 19.46
CA ILE A 186 12.50 -23.87 19.85
C ILE A 186 13.42 -25.08 20.00
N ASN A 187 14.53 -25.14 19.24
CA ASN A 187 15.50 -26.24 19.28
C ASN A 187 14.88 -27.65 19.16
N GLY A 188 13.85 -27.80 18.31
CA GLY A 188 13.17 -29.08 18.07
C GLY A 188 12.12 -29.48 19.11
N LYS A 189 11.79 -28.61 20.07
CA LYS A 189 10.74 -28.81 21.08
C LYS A 189 9.63 -27.77 20.97
N PHE A 190 8.39 -28.15 21.30
CA PHE A 190 7.24 -27.27 21.21
C PHE A 190 6.97 -26.57 22.54
N TYR A 191 6.61 -25.29 22.48
CA TYR A 191 6.31 -24.47 23.66
C TYR A 191 4.95 -23.77 23.53
N ALA A 192 4.24 -23.63 24.65
CA ALA A 192 2.93 -22.97 24.74
C ALA A 192 2.81 -22.11 26.01
N VAL A 193 2.18 -20.93 25.89
CA VAL A 193 1.85 -20.02 27.00
C VAL A 193 0.35 -20.08 27.24
N SER A 194 -0.07 -20.32 28.48
CA SER A 194 -1.47 -20.29 28.89
C SER A 194 -1.97 -18.87 29.12
N GLU A 195 -3.29 -18.67 29.15
CA GLU A 195 -3.91 -17.34 29.38
C GLU A 195 -3.48 -16.67 30.70
N ASP A 196 -3.13 -17.46 31.71
CA ASP A 196 -2.61 -16.98 33.00
C ASP A 196 -1.06 -16.87 33.04
N GLY A 197 -0.40 -17.00 31.89
CA GLY A 197 1.00 -16.67 31.68
C GLY A 197 2.01 -17.78 31.93
N TYR A 198 1.58 -19.04 32.15
CA TYR A 198 2.52 -20.16 32.34
C TYR A 198 3.02 -20.70 31.03
N VAL A 199 4.31 -21.04 30.98
CA VAL A 199 4.98 -21.60 29.81
C VAL A 199 5.19 -23.10 30.00
N SER A 200 4.81 -23.88 29.01
CA SER A 200 4.89 -25.35 29.00
C SER A 200 5.65 -25.86 27.78
N GLU A 201 6.43 -26.93 27.97
CA GLU A 201 7.20 -27.66 26.96
C GLU A 201 6.48 -28.96 26.55
N HIS A 202 6.49 -29.27 25.25
CA HIS A 202 5.77 -30.37 24.61
C HIS A 202 6.66 -31.10 23.59
N ASP A 203 6.63 -32.44 23.57
CA ASP A 203 7.41 -33.26 22.65
C ASP A 203 6.74 -33.46 21.27
N THR A 204 5.42 -33.21 21.14
CA THR A 204 4.70 -33.32 19.86
C THR A 204 3.64 -32.23 19.67
N ILE A 205 3.25 -31.98 18.41
CA ILE A 205 2.23 -30.97 18.01
C ILE A 205 0.80 -31.35 18.42
N LYS A 206 0.51 -32.55 18.95
CA LYS A 206 -0.88 -33.03 19.05
C LYS A 206 -1.80 -32.11 19.84
N GLU A 207 -2.97 -31.90 19.25
CA GLU A 207 -4.03 -30.98 19.70
C GLU A 207 -4.59 -31.41 21.06
N LYS A 208 -4.77 -30.44 21.97
CA LYS A 208 -5.30 -30.59 23.34
C LYS A 208 -4.40 -31.31 24.37
N ALA A 209 -3.16 -30.86 24.56
CA ALA A 209 -2.56 -31.03 25.87
C ALA A 209 -3.14 -29.94 26.79
N GLY A 210 -4.11 -30.31 27.64
CA GLY A 210 -4.39 -29.55 28.85
C GLY A 210 -3.12 -29.45 29.71
N ARG A 211 -3.13 -28.59 30.73
CA ARG A 211 -1.99 -28.39 31.66
C ARG A 211 -1.39 -29.69 32.22
N ASP A 212 -2.14 -30.78 32.19
CA ASP A 212 -1.80 -32.05 32.85
C ASP A 212 -0.85 -32.95 32.05
N GLU A 213 -0.59 -32.68 30.76
CA GLU A 213 0.31 -33.50 29.91
C GLU A 213 1.62 -32.81 29.52
N ALA A 214 1.85 -31.57 29.96
CA ALA A 214 2.98 -30.74 29.53
C ALA A 214 3.87 -30.31 30.69
N LYS A 215 5.20 -30.28 30.48
CA LYS A 215 6.14 -29.84 31.50
C LYS A 215 6.09 -28.32 31.62
N VAL A 216 5.54 -27.79 32.71
CA VAL A 216 5.61 -26.34 33.00
C VAL A 216 7.06 -25.97 33.32
N ILE A 217 7.60 -25.03 32.54
CA ILE A 217 9.01 -24.61 32.63
C ILE A 217 9.19 -23.21 33.20
N GLY A 218 8.11 -22.43 33.34
CA GLY A 218 8.17 -21.08 33.90
C GLY A 218 6.87 -20.29 33.76
N LYS A 219 6.93 -19.01 34.12
CA LYS A 219 5.84 -18.05 33.97
C LYS A 219 6.39 -16.76 33.34
N ILE A 220 5.62 -16.11 32.48
CA ILE A 220 5.98 -14.81 31.92
C ILE A 220 6.05 -13.75 33.03
N ASN A 221 7.07 -12.89 32.97
CA ASN A 221 7.24 -11.76 33.89
C ASN A 221 6.34 -10.58 33.48
N ALA A 222 6.35 -9.50 34.27
CA ALA A 222 5.56 -8.29 34.00
C ALA A 222 5.91 -7.60 32.66
N GLU A 223 7.08 -7.90 32.10
CA GLU A 223 7.53 -7.37 30.80
C GLU A 223 7.09 -8.27 29.63
N GLY A 224 6.37 -9.36 29.91
CA GLY A 224 5.89 -10.32 28.92
C GLY A 224 6.97 -11.27 28.41
N THR A 225 7.99 -11.58 29.23
CA THR A 225 9.11 -12.45 28.84
C THR A 225 9.28 -13.65 29.78
N PHE A 226 9.92 -14.72 29.32
CA PHE A 226 10.35 -15.85 30.15
C PHE A 226 11.77 -16.30 29.74
N LYS A 227 12.48 -16.96 30.65
CA LYS A 227 13.86 -17.39 30.43
C LYS A 227 13.95 -18.90 30.22
N LEU A 228 14.67 -19.34 29.19
CA LEU A 228 15.01 -20.75 28.95
C LEU A 228 16.53 -20.85 28.79
N GLY A 229 17.20 -21.47 29.77
CA GLY A 229 18.67 -21.45 29.86
C GLY A 229 19.19 -20.02 30.08
N ASN A 230 20.09 -19.55 29.20
CA ASN A 230 20.62 -18.18 29.22
C ASN A 230 19.87 -17.22 28.28
N THR A 231 18.87 -17.70 27.55
CA THR A 231 18.16 -16.91 26.53
C THR A 231 16.80 -16.46 27.07
N ILE A 232 16.43 -15.21 26.80
CA ILE A 232 15.15 -14.61 27.18
C ILE A 232 14.23 -14.60 25.95
N TYR A 233 12.98 -15.02 26.13
CA TYR A 233 11.97 -15.15 25.08
C TYR A 233 10.75 -14.29 25.43
N GLY A 234 10.19 -13.58 24.44
CA GLY A 234 9.00 -12.74 24.62
C GLY A 234 7.69 -13.44 24.24
N ALA A 235 6.58 -13.12 24.90
CA ALA A 235 5.24 -13.62 24.58
C ALA A 235 4.51 -12.69 23.59
N GLY A 236 5.06 -12.53 22.38
CA GLY A 236 4.51 -11.61 21.37
C GLY A 236 5.03 -10.17 21.46
N ASN A 237 6.01 -9.93 22.33
CA ASN A 237 6.73 -8.66 22.46
C ASN A 237 8.20 -8.83 22.09
N CYS A 238 8.75 -7.88 21.34
CA CYS A 238 10.19 -7.72 21.14
C CYS A 238 10.69 -6.45 21.81
N LEU A 239 11.82 -6.54 22.51
CA LEU A 239 12.50 -5.38 23.09
C LEU A 239 13.80 -5.12 22.34
N TYR A 240 13.82 -4.03 21.59
CA TYR A 240 14.99 -3.58 20.83
C TYR A 240 15.70 -2.47 21.57
N HIS A 241 17.00 -2.65 21.77
CA HIS A 241 17.88 -1.59 22.22
C HIS A 241 18.76 -1.16 21.07
N ILE A 242 18.71 0.13 20.80
CA ILE A 242 19.34 0.75 19.66
C ILE A 242 20.31 1.79 20.19
N SER A 243 21.54 1.81 19.67
CA SER A 243 22.48 2.89 19.92
C SER A 243 23.05 3.43 18.62
N TRP A 244 23.24 4.75 18.54
CA TRP A 244 23.77 5.43 17.37
C TRP A 244 24.76 6.52 17.77
N TYR A 245 25.62 6.93 16.83
CA TYR A 245 26.56 8.02 17.06
C TYR A 245 25.85 9.38 16.89
N PRO A 246 25.85 10.26 17.90
CA PRO A 246 25.23 11.58 17.78
C PRO A 246 26.07 12.47 16.87
N LYS A 247 25.52 12.88 15.72
CA LYS A 247 26.22 13.77 14.78
C LYS A 247 25.96 15.23 15.16
N ARG A 248 26.97 15.91 15.70
CA ARG A 248 26.99 17.36 15.96
C ARG A 248 27.04 18.17 14.64
N MET A 249 26.00 18.10 13.81
CA MET A 249 25.84 19.01 12.67
C MET A 249 25.24 20.31 13.18
N TRP A 250 26.06 21.36 13.32
CA TRP A 250 25.73 22.81 13.39
C TRP A 250 26.92 23.63 13.96
N ILE A 251 27.91 22.96 14.56
CA ILE A 251 28.96 23.62 15.35
C ILE A 251 30.13 24.19 14.50
N LYS A 252 30.34 23.75 13.25
CA LYS A 252 31.53 24.19 12.48
C LYS A 252 31.49 25.62 11.95
N LYS A 253 30.31 26.25 11.76
CA LYS A 253 30.20 27.64 11.30
C LYS A 253 30.22 28.66 12.44
N VAL A 254 29.67 28.27 13.60
CA VAL A 254 29.63 29.09 14.83
C VAL A 254 30.99 29.11 15.53
N PHE A 255 31.81 28.07 15.38
CA PHE A 255 33.12 27.97 16.04
C PHE A 255 34.14 29.03 15.64
N TYR A 256 34.02 29.64 14.45
CA TYR A 256 34.98 30.65 14.01
C TYR A 256 34.64 32.06 14.52
N ASP A 257 33.36 32.37 14.71
CA ASP A 257 32.92 33.71 15.16
C ASP A 257 32.71 33.81 16.70
N CYS A 258 32.66 32.68 17.42
CA CYS A 258 32.30 32.66 18.85
C CYS A 258 33.45 32.73 19.86
N PHE A 259 34.70 32.91 19.44
CA PHE A 259 35.85 32.92 20.36
C PHE A 259 35.95 34.15 21.29
N THR A 260 34.94 35.03 21.35
CA THR A 260 35.00 36.25 22.17
C THR A 260 34.06 36.32 23.38
N LYS A 261 32.98 35.51 23.50
CA LYS A 261 32.04 35.57 24.66
C LYS A 261 31.29 34.25 24.97
N PRO A 262 31.71 33.44 25.96
CA PRO A 262 31.13 32.11 26.23
C PRO A 262 29.69 32.09 26.79
N LYS A 263 29.26 33.11 27.55
CA LYS A 263 27.88 33.16 28.10
C LYS A 263 26.79 33.48 27.07
N VAL A 264 27.16 34.18 25.99
CA VAL A 264 26.23 34.48 24.89
C VAL A 264 25.99 33.22 24.07
N LEU A 265 27.03 32.39 23.90
CA LEU A 265 26.96 31.15 23.13
C LEU A 265 25.99 30.12 23.75
N GLU A 266 26.00 29.93 25.07
CA GLU A 266 25.07 28.98 25.71
C GLU A 266 23.61 29.41 25.57
N ALA A 267 23.31 30.70 25.79
CA ALA A 267 21.96 31.24 25.61
C ALA A 267 21.50 31.16 24.15
N THR A 268 22.37 31.49 23.19
CA THR A 268 22.04 31.40 21.76
C THR A 268 21.86 29.96 21.31
N ILE A 269 22.62 28.99 21.84
CA ILE A 269 22.42 27.56 21.57
C ILE A 269 21.07 27.09 22.10
N GLU A 270 20.71 27.45 23.34
CA GLU A 270 19.42 27.08 23.93
C GLU A 270 18.24 27.69 23.17
N GLU A 271 18.37 28.93 22.72
CA GLU A 271 17.35 29.62 21.93
C GLU A 271 17.19 29.01 20.53
N MET A 272 18.30 28.73 19.84
CA MET A 272 18.29 28.02 18.56
C MET A 272 17.74 26.59 18.69
N GLN A 273 18.03 25.89 19.80
CA GLN A 273 17.46 24.57 20.07
C GLN A 273 15.95 24.63 20.28
N ARG A 274 15.44 25.63 21.03
CA ARG A 274 13.99 25.84 21.15
C ARG A 274 13.33 26.14 19.81
N GLU A 275 13.93 27.02 19.01
CA GLU A 275 13.39 27.35 17.69
C GLU A 275 13.37 26.14 16.76
N ASN A 276 14.44 25.34 16.74
CA ASN A 276 14.47 24.08 15.99
C ASN A 276 13.41 23.10 16.47
N ASP A 277 13.23 22.90 17.78
CA ASP A 277 12.19 22.02 18.32
C ASP A 277 10.77 22.47 17.90
N ILE A 278 10.50 23.78 17.88
CA ILE A 278 9.22 24.35 17.44
C ILE A 278 9.02 24.11 15.94
N ILE A 279 10.05 24.36 15.13
CA ILE A 279 10.03 24.19 13.69
C ILE A 279 9.81 22.70 13.34
N GLU A 280 10.54 21.80 13.98
CA GLU A 280 10.41 20.35 13.81
C GLU A 280 9.01 19.85 14.17
N LYS A 281 8.45 20.31 15.29
CA LYS A 281 7.08 19.97 15.70
C LYS A 281 6.06 20.44 14.67
N LYS A 282 6.20 21.65 14.14
CA LYS A 282 5.30 22.23 13.14
C LYS A 282 5.36 21.49 11.81
N TYR A 283 6.54 21.01 11.41
CA TYR A 283 6.71 20.22 10.19
C TYR A 283 6.09 18.82 10.28
N VAL A 284 6.17 18.14 11.44
CA VAL A 284 5.46 16.88 11.64
C VAL A 284 3.95 17.07 11.62
N GLU A 285 3.46 18.12 12.27
CA GLU A 285 2.02 18.41 12.25
C GLU A 285 1.54 18.64 10.82
N LEU A 286 2.29 19.42 10.03
CA LEU A 286 2.01 19.64 8.62
C LEU A 286 2.05 18.34 7.83
N PHE A 287 3.01 17.46 8.14
CA PHE A 287 3.13 16.19 7.47
C PHE A 287 1.96 15.24 7.77
N ILE A 288 1.59 15.07 9.04
CA ILE A 288 0.45 14.24 9.44
C ILE A 288 -0.82 14.76 8.75
N LYS A 289 -1.01 16.09 8.73
CA LYS A 289 -2.12 16.71 7.99
C LYS A 289 -2.10 16.37 6.50
N ASN A 290 -0.92 16.32 5.88
CA ASN A 290 -0.79 15.94 4.47
C ASN A 290 -1.15 14.47 4.22
N LEU A 291 -0.76 13.54 5.11
CA LEU A 291 -1.18 12.14 5.02
C LEU A 291 -2.68 11.98 5.23
N GLU A 292 -3.24 12.68 6.20
CA GLU A 292 -4.67 12.71 6.44
C GLU A 292 -5.40 13.22 5.20
N LEU A 293 -4.89 14.27 4.56
CA LEU A 293 -5.43 14.79 3.31
C LEU A 293 -5.39 13.76 2.18
N GLN A 294 -4.28 13.04 2.00
CA GLN A 294 -4.14 11.97 1.01
C GLN A 294 -5.10 10.80 1.30
N LYS A 295 -5.30 10.46 2.57
CA LYS A 295 -6.28 9.45 2.95
C LYS A 295 -7.71 9.91 2.67
N HIS A 296 -8.05 11.14 3.05
CA HIS A 296 -9.36 11.73 2.79
C HIS A 296 -9.66 11.82 1.29
N TYR A 297 -8.64 12.04 0.46
CA TYR A 297 -8.74 11.97 -0.99
C TYR A 297 -9.23 10.60 -1.48
N VAL A 298 -8.54 9.53 -1.08
CA VAL A 298 -8.90 8.14 -1.45
C VAL A 298 -10.26 7.76 -0.88
N ASP A 299 -10.53 8.11 0.39
CA ASP A 299 -11.82 7.83 1.04
C ASP A 299 -12.98 8.53 0.33
N THR A 300 -12.78 9.74 -0.19
CA THR A 300 -13.79 10.50 -0.95
C THR A 300 -14.09 9.81 -2.29
N ILE A 301 -13.05 9.41 -3.03
CA ILE A 301 -13.23 8.66 -4.29
C ILE A 301 -13.99 7.36 -4.05
N ASN A 302 -13.59 6.60 -3.01
CA ASN A 302 -14.27 5.35 -2.66
C ASN A 302 -15.72 5.58 -2.22
N ALA A 303 -16.02 6.69 -1.54
CA ALA A 303 -17.40 7.05 -1.19
C ALA A 303 -18.25 7.32 -2.44
N PHE A 304 -17.69 8.00 -3.46
CA PHE A 304 -18.39 8.20 -4.73
C PHE A 304 -18.64 6.89 -5.47
N ILE A 305 -17.63 6.01 -5.57
CA ILE A 305 -17.79 4.69 -6.20
C ILE A 305 -18.94 3.91 -5.52
N ARG A 306 -18.95 3.86 -4.18
CA ARG A 306 -20.03 3.21 -3.43
C ARG A 306 -21.40 3.83 -3.66
N ALA A 307 -21.47 5.15 -3.87
CA ALA A 307 -22.72 5.82 -4.17
C ALA A 307 -23.25 5.45 -5.57
N ILE A 308 -22.36 5.24 -6.54
CA ILE A 308 -22.70 4.71 -7.87
C ILE A 308 -23.22 3.28 -7.75
N ASP A 309 -22.49 2.41 -7.06
CA ASP A 309 -22.86 0.99 -6.87
C ASP A 309 -24.23 0.83 -6.19
N ALA A 310 -24.54 1.72 -5.23
CA ALA A 310 -25.82 1.74 -4.55
C ALA A 310 -26.99 2.13 -5.47
N LYS A 311 -26.72 2.95 -6.51
CA LYS A 311 -27.71 3.44 -7.47
C LYS A 311 -27.89 2.50 -8.65
N ASP A 312 -26.80 1.94 -9.14
CA ASP A 312 -26.73 1.06 -10.31
C ASP A 312 -26.04 -0.25 -9.90
N HIS A 313 -26.82 -1.29 -9.61
CA HIS A 313 -26.35 -2.60 -9.15
C HIS A 313 -25.39 -3.32 -10.13
N TYR A 314 -25.08 -2.70 -11.26
CA TYR A 314 -24.22 -3.20 -12.33
C TYR A 314 -22.72 -2.85 -12.19
N THR A 315 -22.30 -2.02 -11.23
CA THR A 315 -21.11 -1.16 -11.44
C THR A 315 -19.79 -1.50 -10.73
N GLU A 316 -19.72 -2.38 -9.74
CA GLU A 316 -18.45 -2.63 -9.02
C GLU A 316 -17.41 -3.35 -9.91
N ASN A 317 -17.79 -4.47 -10.55
CA ASN A 317 -16.87 -5.18 -11.45
C ASN A 317 -16.59 -4.42 -12.75
N HIS A 318 -17.58 -3.70 -13.28
CA HIS A 318 -17.47 -2.97 -14.55
C HIS A 318 -16.39 -1.88 -14.47
N SER A 319 -16.51 -0.98 -13.49
CA SER A 319 -15.60 0.16 -13.35
C SER A 319 -14.15 -0.28 -13.10
N ILE A 320 -13.98 -1.40 -12.38
CA ILE A 320 -12.66 -2.02 -12.15
C ILE A 320 -12.10 -2.57 -13.46
N ASN A 321 -12.88 -3.31 -14.24
CA ASN A 321 -12.44 -3.87 -15.52
C ASN A 321 -12.05 -2.78 -16.52
N VAL A 322 -12.90 -1.75 -16.67
CA VAL A 322 -12.63 -0.60 -17.54
C VAL A 322 -11.32 0.07 -17.12
N SER A 323 -11.12 0.29 -15.81
CA SER A 323 -9.87 0.86 -15.29
C SER A 323 -8.64 -0.01 -15.59
N GLN A 324 -8.75 -1.33 -15.52
CA GLN A 324 -7.64 -2.24 -15.81
C GLN A 324 -7.28 -2.24 -17.30
N ILE A 325 -8.28 -2.31 -18.17
CA ILE A 325 -8.10 -2.25 -19.64
C ILE A 325 -7.46 -0.91 -20.02
N ALA A 326 -8.02 0.19 -19.54
CA ALA A 326 -7.54 1.54 -19.82
C ALA A 326 -6.09 1.74 -19.34
N GLU A 327 -5.73 1.20 -18.17
CA GLU A 327 -4.36 1.28 -17.66
C GLU A 327 -3.36 0.54 -18.55
N ILE A 328 -3.72 -0.64 -19.09
CA ILE A 328 -2.83 -1.40 -19.98
C ILE A 328 -2.63 -0.62 -21.29
N ILE A 329 -3.70 -0.07 -21.87
CA ILE A 329 -3.64 0.76 -23.07
C ILE A 329 -2.79 2.01 -22.82
N ALA A 330 -3.03 2.73 -21.72
CA ALA A 330 -2.31 3.95 -21.37
C ALA A 330 -0.80 3.71 -21.19
N LYS A 331 -0.42 2.56 -20.61
CA LYS A 331 0.99 2.16 -20.48
C LYS A 331 1.62 1.81 -21.82
N GLU A 332 0.90 1.12 -22.71
CA GLU A 332 1.39 0.81 -24.06
C GLU A 332 1.55 2.08 -24.91
N LEU A 333 0.71 3.08 -24.69
CA LEU A 333 0.84 4.44 -25.23
C LEU A 333 2.01 5.25 -24.62
N SER A 334 2.75 4.68 -23.66
CA SER A 334 3.85 5.35 -22.95
C SER A 334 3.45 6.65 -22.25
N LEU A 335 2.21 6.71 -21.73
CA LEU A 335 1.76 7.86 -20.92
C LEU A 335 2.45 7.88 -19.56
N GLY A 336 2.74 9.09 -19.06
CA GLY A 336 3.37 9.28 -17.74
C GLY A 336 2.50 8.75 -16.58
N PRO A 337 3.12 8.41 -15.43
CA PRO A 337 2.41 7.78 -14.30
C PRO A 337 1.24 8.61 -13.78
N ASP A 338 1.35 9.94 -13.74
CA ASP A 338 0.28 10.83 -13.27
C ASP A 338 -0.94 10.80 -14.21
N LYS A 339 -0.70 10.73 -15.52
CA LYS A 339 -1.78 10.63 -16.52
C LYS A 339 -2.45 9.25 -16.47
N VAL A 340 -1.66 8.19 -16.27
CA VAL A 340 -2.19 6.84 -16.06
C VAL A 340 -3.08 6.79 -14.82
N ASP A 341 -2.68 7.39 -13.71
CA ASP A 341 -3.49 7.44 -12.49
C ASP A 341 -4.78 8.25 -12.67
N THR A 342 -4.68 9.39 -13.37
CA THR A 342 -5.83 10.21 -13.76
C THR A 342 -6.84 9.43 -14.60
N ILE A 343 -6.38 8.65 -15.59
CA ILE A 343 -7.23 7.78 -16.43
C ILE A 343 -7.90 6.71 -15.57
N LYS A 344 -7.16 6.04 -14.67
CA LYS A 344 -7.74 5.03 -13.78
C LYS A 344 -8.83 5.61 -12.88
N GLN A 345 -8.61 6.79 -12.32
CA GLN A 345 -9.60 7.47 -11.49
C GLN A 345 -10.83 7.88 -12.30
N ALA A 346 -10.64 8.39 -13.53
CA ALA A 346 -11.73 8.69 -14.44
C ALA A 346 -12.54 7.44 -14.81
N CYS A 347 -11.91 6.31 -15.13
CA CYS A 347 -12.63 5.05 -15.35
C CYS A 347 -13.52 4.64 -14.17
N LYS A 348 -13.05 4.85 -12.93
CA LYS A 348 -13.83 4.52 -11.73
C LYS A 348 -15.02 5.44 -11.49
N LEU A 349 -14.98 6.65 -12.03
CA LEU A 349 -15.96 7.71 -11.77
C LEU A 349 -16.76 8.11 -13.02
N HIS A 350 -16.49 7.52 -14.19
CA HIS A 350 -17.09 7.91 -15.48
C HIS A 350 -18.63 7.90 -15.43
N ASP A 351 -19.18 6.91 -14.73
CA ASP A 351 -20.61 6.74 -14.53
C ASP A 351 -21.21 7.54 -13.35
N LEU A 352 -20.45 8.40 -12.66
CA LEU A 352 -20.90 9.11 -11.45
C LEU A 352 -22.17 9.92 -11.64
N GLY A 353 -22.36 10.50 -12.83
CA GLY A 353 -23.53 11.30 -13.13
C GLY A 353 -24.83 10.50 -13.22
N LYS A 354 -24.77 9.17 -13.29
CA LYS A 354 -25.97 8.30 -13.24
C LYS A 354 -26.78 8.50 -11.96
N ILE A 355 -26.16 8.98 -10.87
CA ILE A 355 -26.85 9.37 -9.63
C ILE A 355 -27.93 10.44 -9.89
N GLY A 356 -27.70 11.34 -10.84
CA GLY A 356 -28.67 12.38 -11.22
C GLY A 356 -29.75 11.92 -12.20
N ILE A 357 -29.72 10.66 -12.64
CA ILE A 357 -30.71 10.10 -13.56
C ILE A 357 -31.84 9.41 -12.77
N LYS A 358 -33.08 9.55 -13.25
CA LYS A 358 -34.26 8.94 -12.61
C LYS A 358 -34.19 7.41 -12.67
N ASP A 359 -34.54 6.75 -11.57
CA ASP A 359 -34.56 5.27 -11.49
C ASP A 359 -35.51 4.64 -12.51
N SER A 360 -36.64 5.30 -12.80
CA SER A 360 -37.60 4.84 -13.81
C SER A 360 -37.02 4.80 -15.23
N ILE A 361 -35.92 5.52 -15.47
CA ILE A 361 -35.18 5.54 -16.74
C ILE A 361 -33.99 4.58 -16.65
N LEU A 362 -33.17 4.72 -15.61
CA LEU A 362 -31.92 3.95 -15.45
C LEU A 362 -32.16 2.44 -15.30
N LEU A 363 -33.21 2.05 -14.57
CA LEU A 363 -33.54 0.65 -14.26
C LEU A 363 -34.62 0.06 -15.19
N LYS A 364 -34.98 0.75 -16.28
CA LYS A 364 -36.09 0.35 -17.16
C LYS A 364 -35.77 -0.95 -17.92
N PRO A 365 -36.65 -1.98 -17.87
CA PRO A 365 -36.47 -3.27 -18.55
C PRO A 365 -36.59 -3.25 -20.08
N ASP A 366 -37.21 -2.22 -20.62
CA ASP A 366 -37.49 -2.08 -22.04
C ASP A 366 -36.54 -1.10 -22.72
N LYS A 367 -36.60 -1.06 -24.06
CA LYS A 367 -35.89 -0.03 -24.82
C LYS A 367 -36.31 1.37 -24.35
N LEU A 368 -35.31 2.23 -24.22
CA LEU A 368 -35.50 3.64 -23.91
C LEU A 368 -36.10 4.35 -25.12
N THR A 369 -37.00 5.29 -24.84
CA THR A 369 -37.47 6.30 -25.79
C THR A 369 -36.35 7.29 -26.11
N ASN A 370 -36.53 8.09 -27.16
CA ASN A 370 -35.53 9.10 -27.52
C ASN A 370 -35.36 10.13 -26.40
N GLU A 371 -36.46 10.53 -25.76
CA GLU A 371 -36.47 11.47 -24.65
C GLU A 371 -35.73 10.90 -23.42
N GLU A 372 -35.98 9.63 -23.08
CA GLU A 372 -35.26 8.91 -22.01
C GLU A 372 -33.77 8.77 -22.32
N TRP A 373 -33.41 8.57 -23.59
CA TRP A 373 -32.02 8.49 -24.02
C TRP A 373 -31.29 9.84 -23.89
N GLU A 374 -31.95 10.95 -24.25
CA GLU A 374 -31.40 12.29 -24.03
C GLU A 374 -31.22 12.61 -22.54
N GLU A 375 -32.01 12.03 -21.64
CA GLU A 375 -31.74 12.11 -20.20
C GLU A 375 -30.49 11.33 -19.80
N ILE A 376 -30.30 10.09 -20.28
CA ILE A 376 -29.10 9.30 -19.97
C ILE A 376 -27.83 9.98 -20.46
N LYS A 377 -27.85 10.61 -21.64
CA LYS A 377 -26.70 11.35 -22.20
C LYS A 377 -26.20 12.51 -21.33
N LYS A 378 -26.96 12.92 -20.31
CA LYS A 378 -26.54 13.97 -19.38
C LYS A 378 -25.56 13.49 -18.33
N HIS A 379 -25.39 12.17 -18.12
CA HIS A 379 -24.55 11.68 -17.03
C HIS A 379 -23.07 12.11 -17.12
N PRO A 380 -22.41 12.30 -18.28
CA PRO A 380 -21.04 12.82 -18.32
C PRO A 380 -20.97 14.26 -17.79
N ILE A 381 -21.97 15.08 -18.14
CA ILE A 381 -22.10 16.45 -17.66
C ILE A 381 -22.33 16.46 -16.14
N LEU A 382 -23.28 15.66 -15.66
CA LEU A 382 -23.61 15.57 -14.25
C LEU A 382 -22.43 15.04 -13.43
N GLY A 383 -21.75 14.00 -13.92
CA GLY A 383 -20.57 13.42 -13.28
C GLY A 383 -19.46 14.46 -13.14
N ALA A 384 -19.14 15.17 -14.23
CA ALA A 384 -18.17 16.25 -14.22
C ALA A 384 -18.57 17.39 -13.26
N GLU A 385 -19.83 17.83 -13.25
CA GLU A 385 -20.29 18.89 -12.34
C GLU A 385 -20.30 18.46 -10.86
N ILE A 386 -20.55 17.18 -10.55
CA ILE A 386 -20.48 16.66 -9.17
C ILE A 386 -19.06 16.79 -8.61
N ILE A 387 -18.03 16.47 -9.41
CA ILE A 387 -16.63 16.49 -8.93
C ILE A 387 -15.90 17.81 -9.21
N LYS A 388 -16.46 18.71 -10.02
CA LYS A 388 -15.90 20.02 -10.33
C LYS A 388 -15.45 20.87 -9.13
N PRO A 389 -16.14 20.86 -7.96
CA PRO A 389 -15.67 21.58 -6.77
C PRO A 389 -14.34 21.05 -6.21
N LEU A 390 -13.97 19.81 -6.56
CA LEU A 390 -12.75 19.16 -6.12
C LEU A 390 -11.64 19.47 -7.14
N THR A 391 -10.91 20.56 -6.92
CA THR A 391 -9.90 21.05 -7.88
C THR A 391 -8.80 20.03 -8.20
N PHE A 392 -8.52 19.11 -7.27
CA PHE A 392 -7.57 18.02 -7.47
C PHE A 392 -8.08 16.93 -8.45
N LEU A 393 -9.37 16.93 -8.80
CA LEU A 393 -9.99 16.07 -9.82
C LEU A 393 -10.30 16.82 -11.12
N SER A 394 -9.72 17.99 -11.37
CA SER A 394 -10.06 18.79 -12.56
C SER A 394 -9.83 18.05 -13.88
N GLU A 395 -8.71 17.31 -13.99
CA GLU A 395 -8.45 16.48 -15.17
C GLU A 395 -9.40 15.28 -15.24
N VAL A 396 -9.71 14.66 -14.10
CA VAL A 396 -10.67 13.56 -14.02
C VAL A 396 -12.05 14.04 -14.50
N ALA A 397 -12.51 15.22 -14.08
CA ALA A 397 -13.76 15.82 -14.52
C ALA A 397 -13.81 16.06 -16.04
N LEU A 398 -12.69 16.49 -16.63
CA LEU A 398 -12.57 16.62 -18.08
C LEU A 398 -12.71 15.26 -18.77
N LEU A 399 -12.02 14.23 -18.28
CA LEU A 399 -12.07 12.89 -18.86
C LEU A 399 -13.48 12.29 -18.76
N ILE A 400 -14.15 12.43 -17.61
CA ILE A 400 -15.54 11.98 -17.42
C ILE A 400 -16.47 12.71 -18.37
N ARG A 401 -16.32 14.03 -18.55
CA ARG A 401 -17.19 14.77 -19.47
C ARG A 401 -17.05 14.27 -20.91
N GLN A 402 -15.85 13.85 -21.31
CA GLN A 402 -15.50 13.48 -22.68
C GLN A 402 -15.55 11.97 -22.97
N ASP A 403 -15.86 11.13 -21.98
CA ASP A 403 -15.78 9.66 -22.09
C ASP A 403 -16.68 9.06 -23.19
N HIS A 404 -17.75 9.77 -23.54
CA HIS A 404 -18.68 9.42 -24.62
C HIS A 404 -18.50 10.24 -25.91
N GLU A 405 -17.43 11.03 -26.00
CA GLU A 405 -17.05 11.68 -27.25
C GLU A 405 -16.49 10.67 -28.25
N ARG A 406 -16.90 10.81 -29.51
CA ARG A 406 -16.51 9.90 -30.59
C ARG A 406 -15.48 10.56 -31.46
N TRP A 407 -14.54 9.77 -31.98
CA TRP A 407 -13.49 10.25 -32.88
C TRP A 407 -14.04 11.09 -34.05
N ASP A 408 -15.20 10.70 -34.60
CA ASP A 408 -15.92 11.37 -35.70
C ASP A 408 -16.73 12.62 -35.33
N GLY A 409 -16.76 13.03 -34.05
CA GLY A 409 -17.55 14.19 -33.59
C GLY A 409 -19.05 13.93 -33.44
N LYS A 410 -19.51 12.67 -33.56
CA LYS A 410 -20.93 12.31 -33.35
C LYS A 410 -21.23 11.87 -31.91
N GLY A 411 -20.26 12.06 -31.01
CA GLY A 411 -20.38 11.77 -29.59
C GLY A 411 -21.18 12.83 -28.85
N TYR A 412 -21.17 12.72 -27.53
CA TYR A 412 -21.81 13.67 -26.62
C TYR A 412 -20.90 13.84 -25.38
N PRO A 413 -21.03 14.94 -24.62
CA PRO A 413 -22.03 16.01 -24.72
C PRO A 413 -21.66 17.19 -25.63
N ASP A 414 -20.40 17.37 -25.99
CA ASP A 414 -19.86 18.56 -26.65
C ASP A 414 -19.62 18.36 -28.16
N GLY A 415 -19.64 17.12 -28.67
CA GLY A 415 -19.47 16.80 -30.09
C GLY A 415 -18.04 17.04 -30.56
N LEU A 416 -17.07 16.72 -29.71
CA LEU A 416 -15.64 16.90 -29.97
C LEU A 416 -15.13 15.86 -30.96
N ARG A 417 -14.16 16.23 -31.79
CA ARG A 417 -13.55 15.34 -32.78
C ARG A 417 -12.04 15.22 -32.61
N GLU A 418 -11.53 14.04 -32.91
CA GLU A 418 -10.09 13.75 -33.04
C GLU A 418 -9.24 14.32 -31.87
N GLY A 419 -8.32 15.24 -32.17
CA GLY A 419 -7.41 15.86 -31.21
C GLY A 419 -8.07 16.83 -30.21
N GLN A 420 -9.37 17.11 -30.33
CA GLN A 420 -10.11 17.88 -29.33
C GLN A 420 -10.49 17.03 -28.10
N ILE A 421 -10.45 15.71 -28.25
CA ILE A 421 -10.74 14.75 -27.19
C ILE A 421 -9.43 14.42 -26.47
N ASP A 422 -9.40 14.55 -25.14
CA ASP A 422 -8.24 14.15 -24.36
C ASP A 422 -7.91 12.68 -24.63
N ILE A 423 -6.62 12.36 -24.71
CA ILE A 423 -6.18 10.98 -24.97
C ILE A 423 -6.73 10.00 -23.93
N GLY A 424 -6.87 10.43 -22.67
CA GLY A 424 -7.47 9.64 -21.60
C GLY A 424 -8.93 9.29 -21.89
N ALA A 425 -9.73 10.24 -22.38
CA ALA A 425 -11.13 10.01 -22.71
C ALA A 425 -11.28 9.06 -23.91
N ARG A 426 -10.39 9.17 -24.92
CA ARG A 426 -10.34 8.23 -26.04
C ARG A 426 -9.98 6.81 -25.61
N VAL A 427 -9.09 6.66 -24.62
CA VAL A 427 -8.77 5.35 -24.01
C VAL A 427 -9.98 4.80 -23.24
N ILE A 428 -10.65 5.64 -22.44
CA ILE A 428 -11.84 5.27 -21.65
C ILE A 428 -12.97 4.78 -22.56
N MET A 429 -13.28 5.52 -23.64
CA MET A 429 -14.31 5.16 -24.63
C MET A 429 -14.12 3.74 -25.16
N LEU A 430 -12.89 3.36 -25.53
CA LEU A 430 -12.60 2.04 -26.04
C LEU A 430 -12.69 0.98 -24.94
N ALA A 431 -12.12 1.26 -23.76
CA ALA A 431 -12.15 0.34 -22.63
C ALA A 431 -13.57 0.03 -22.13
N ASP A 432 -14.41 1.06 -21.96
CA ASP A 432 -15.82 0.94 -21.61
C ASP A 432 -16.60 0.15 -22.67
N SER A 433 -16.43 0.50 -23.95
CA SER A 433 -17.10 -0.20 -25.04
C SER A 433 -16.75 -1.69 -25.09
N TYR A 434 -15.49 -2.05 -24.86
CA TYR A 434 -15.05 -3.45 -24.83
C TYR A 434 -15.63 -4.21 -23.64
N ASP A 435 -15.56 -3.63 -22.42
CA ASP A 435 -16.16 -4.28 -21.25
C ASP A 435 -17.67 -4.42 -21.45
N ALA A 436 -18.38 -3.38 -21.85
CA ALA A 436 -19.83 -3.40 -22.09
C ALA A 436 -20.27 -4.49 -23.09
N MET A 437 -19.45 -4.77 -24.12
CA MET A 437 -19.71 -5.85 -25.08
C MET A 437 -19.45 -7.24 -24.48
N THR A 438 -18.45 -7.38 -23.62
CA THR A 438 -17.95 -8.66 -23.11
C THR A 438 -18.43 -9.02 -21.71
N SER A 439 -19.02 -8.11 -20.95
CA SER A 439 -19.64 -8.39 -19.64
C SER A 439 -21.13 -8.73 -19.76
N GLY A 440 -21.79 -8.26 -20.83
CA GLY A 440 -23.23 -8.44 -21.07
C GLY A 440 -24.07 -7.44 -20.26
N ARG A 441 -25.24 -7.05 -20.79
CA ARG A 441 -26.17 -6.11 -20.14
C ARG A 441 -27.55 -6.74 -19.96
N LEU A 442 -28.38 -6.20 -19.05
CA LEU A 442 -29.76 -6.67 -18.78
C LEU A 442 -30.59 -6.91 -20.07
N TYR A 443 -30.35 -6.12 -21.13
CA TYR A 443 -31.08 -6.19 -22.41
C TYR A 443 -30.25 -6.68 -23.59
N ARG A 444 -28.99 -7.07 -23.39
CA ARG A 444 -28.09 -7.48 -24.47
C ARG A 444 -27.22 -8.67 -24.07
N LYS A 445 -27.30 -9.74 -24.87
CA LYS A 445 -26.41 -10.90 -24.73
C LYS A 445 -24.93 -10.47 -24.88
N LYS A 446 -24.09 -11.03 -24.02
CA LYS A 446 -22.62 -10.91 -24.07
C LYS A 446 -22.10 -11.37 -25.44
N LEU A 447 -21.21 -10.57 -26.02
CA LEU A 447 -20.45 -10.94 -27.22
C LEU A 447 -19.22 -11.77 -26.82
N THR A 448 -18.78 -12.64 -27.72
CA THR A 448 -17.47 -13.29 -27.63
C THR A 448 -16.36 -12.26 -27.84
N LYS A 449 -15.14 -12.57 -27.38
CA LYS A 449 -13.97 -11.71 -27.61
C LYS A 449 -13.79 -11.39 -29.09
N THR A 450 -13.89 -12.40 -29.96
CA THR A 450 -13.74 -12.24 -31.41
C THR A 450 -14.76 -11.26 -31.99
N GLU A 451 -16.04 -11.41 -31.63
CA GLU A 451 -17.11 -10.50 -32.08
C GLU A 451 -16.90 -9.07 -31.57
N ALA A 452 -16.46 -8.90 -30.32
CA ALA A 452 -16.16 -7.58 -29.76
C ALA A 452 -14.98 -6.90 -30.48
N LEU A 453 -13.94 -7.66 -30.83
CA LEU A 453 -12.80 -7.15 -31.59
C LEU A 453 -13.17 -6.79 -33.03
N GLU A 454 -14.05 -7.56 -33.68
CA GLU A 454 -14.58 -7.23 -35.00
C GLU A 454 -15.41 -5.94 -34.96
N GLU A 455 -16.24 -5.75 -33.94
CA GLU A 455 -17.02 -4.52 -33.76
C GLU A 455 -16.12 -3.30 -33.51
N ILE A 456 -15.05 -3.44 -32.71
CA ILE A 456 -14.07 -2.36 -32.50
C ILE A 456 -13.37 -2.01 -33.82
N LYS A 457 -12.90 -3.02 -34.57
CA LYS A 457 -12.26 -2.80 -35.88
C LYS A 457 -13.17 -2.07 -36.85
N LYS A 458 -14.45 -2.48 -36.92
CA LYS A 458 -15.45 -1.86 -37.80
C LYS A 458 -15.70 -0.38 -37.47
N ASN A 459 -15.57 0.02 -36.21
CA ASN A 459 -15.80 1.39 -35.74
C ASN A 459 -14.51 2.22 -35.59
N THR A 460 -13.37 1.73 -36.12
CA THR A 460 -12.09 2.46 -36.16
C THR A 460 -12.22 3.73 -36.99
N GLY A 461 -11.73 4.86 -36.49
CA GLY A 461 -11.81 6.16 -37.18
C GLY A 461 -13.21 6.77 -37.19
N THR A 462 -14.18 6.14 -36.52
CA THR A 462 -15.52 6.69 -36.30
C THR A 462 -15.80 6.85 -34.82
N GLN A 463 -16.07 5.74 -34.12
CA GLN A 463 -16.21 5.78 -32.67
C GLN A 463 -14.85 5.90 -31.98
N PHE A 464 -13.89 5.12 -32.45
CA PHE A 464 -12.60 4.91 -31.78
C PHE A 464 -11.46 5.58 -32.52
N ASP A 465 -10.49 6.09 -31.74
CA ASP A 465 -9.22 6.57 -32.26
C ASP A 465 -8.43 5.41 -32.93
N PRO A 466 -8.05 5.55 -34.22
CA PRO A 466 -7.31 4.51 -34.94
C PRO A 466 -6.03 4.03 -34.26
N ASN A 467 -5.27 4.94 -33.64
CA ASN A 467 -4.01 4.61 -32.97
C ASN A 467 -4.26 3.75 -31.72
N ILE A 468 -5.30 4.10 -30.96
CA ILE A 468 -5.67 3.34 -29.75
C ILE A 468 -6.21 1.95 -30.14
N VAL A 469 -6.98 1.85 -31.23
CA VAL A 469 -7.45 0.53 -31.73
C VAL A 469 -6.28 -0.35 -32.12
N GLU A 470 -5.29 0.16 -32.85
CA GLU A 470 -4.09 -0.61 -33.22
C GLU A 470 -3.38 -1.17 -32.00
N ILE A 471 -3.12 -0.32 -31.01
CA ILE A 471 -2.51 -0.69 -29.73
C ILE A 471 -3.35 -1.73 -28.99
N PHE A 472 -4.66 -1.52 -28.91
CA PHE A 472 -5.56 -2.44 -28.24
C PHE A 472 -5.56 -3.83 -28.90
N LEU A 473 -5.60 -3.89 -30.24
CA LEU A 473 -5.55 -5.16 -30.96
C LEU A 473 -4.23 -5.90 -30.74
N LYS A 474 -3.11 -5.18 -30.64
CA LYS A 474 -1.81 -5.77 -30.27
C LYS A 474 -1.86 -6.35 -28.86
N ILE A 475 -2.35 -5.58 -27.88
CA ILE A 475 -2.51 -6.04 -26.49
C ILE A 475 -3.36 -7.32 -26.42
N MET A 476 -4.42 -7.40 -27.22
CA MET A 476 -5.32 -8.56 -27.28
C MET A 476 -4.66 -9.79 -27.92
N GLN A 477 -3.75 -9.62 -28.89
CA GLN A 477 -2.98 -10.73 -29.46
C GLN A 477 -1.95 -11.29 -28.46
N GLU A 478 -1.46 -10.46 -27.56
CA GLU A 478 -0.53 -10.82 -26.48
C GLU A 478 -1.25 -11.45 -25.26
N ASP A 479 -2.58 -11.64 -25.32
CA ASP A 479 -3.41 -12.17 -24.22
C ASP A 479 -3.23 -11.41 -22.88
N ARG A 480 -2.92 -10.12 -22.95
CA ARG A 480 -2.74 -9.25 -21.77
C ARG A 480 -4.05 -8.80 -21.13
N ILE A 481 -5.19 -9.06 -21.78
CA ILE A 481 -6.54 -8.76 -21.29
C ILE A 481 -7.38 -10.05 -21.33
N GLY A 482 -7.82 -10.46 -20.14
CA GLY A 482 -8.46 -11.75 -19.83
C GLY A 482 -9.83 -11.99 -20.46
#